data_AF-M6HKI1-F1
#
_entry.id   AF-M6HKI1-F1
#
_cell.length_a   1.000
_cell.length_b   1.000
_cell.length_c   1.000
_cell.angle_alpha   90.00
_cell.angle_beta   90.00
_cell.angle_gamma   90.00
#
_symmetry.space_group_name_H-M   'P 1'
#
loop_
_entity.id
_entity.type
_entity.pdbx_description
1 polymer ?
#
loop_
_entity_poly.entity_id
_entity_poly.type
_entity_poly.pdbx_seq_one_letter_code
_entity_poly.pdbx_strand_id
1 'polypeptide(L)'
;MEELRQILPIFWKDDLILSKAFFLYLLFPNQNWDEIPFGKLYAFYTKVRFVFQNHFFRDGNFVADLESFDMNLFIDVLKEEYSKLEIESHKAWVQNQAEEYFLFESLGSASEKELVTFLKPGNLSLNLSIVSKLLRSSKNFSKEFLQLLEWETEEASIFQILKLYYPNEFLKEELLQNSVFHTHLSFFIRNYKGVSSRELAKFIFSKLKEKQNSLVIVETIKDLDPDTIIYCFFPFTGRFKMKIV
;
A
#
# COMPACT_ATOMS: atom_id res chain seq x y z
N MET A 1 11.42 -15.83 3.50
CA MET A 1 10.93 -16.69 4.62
C MET A 1 11.97 -17.69 5.06
N GLU A 2 12.64 -18.38 4.12
CA GLU A 2 13.74 -19.30 4.45
C GLU A 2 14.85 -18.64 5.28
N GLU A 3 15.31 -17.45 4.88
CA GLU A 3 16.32 -16.70 5.63
C GLU A 3 15.90 -16.44 7.08
N LEU A 4 14.63 -16.02 7.29
CA LEU A 4 14.10 -15.80 8.63
C LEU A 4 14.10 -17.09 9.46
N ARG A 5 13.71 -18.23 8.87
CA ARG A 5 13.70 -19.54 9.51
C ARG A 5 15.10 -19.98 9.95
N GLN A 6 16.12 -19.66 9.16
CA GLN A 6 17.51 -20.04 9.44
C GLN A 6 18.20 -19.09 10.42
N ILE A 7 17.86 -17.80 10.39
CA ILE A 7 18.57 -16.76 11.15
C ILE A 7 18.07 -16.65 12.59
N LEU A 8 16.75 -16.75 12.84
CA LEU A 8 16.19 -16.67 14.19
C LEU A 8 16.78 -17.69 15.19
N PRO A 9 16.94 -19.00 14.87
CA PRO A 9 17.54 -19.95 15.80
C PRO A 9 19.02 -19.64 16.10
N ILE A 10 19.73 -19.00 15.16
CA ILE A 10 21.12 -18.57 15.39
C ILE A 10 21.14 -17.40 16.38
N PHE A 11 20.28 -16.40 16.18
CA PHE A 11 20.20 -15.25 17.08
C PHE A 11 19.73 -15.61 18.49
N TRP A 12 18.90 -16.64 18.63
CA TRP A 12 18.27 -17.00 19.91
C TRP A 12 18.79 -18.31 20.49
N LYS A 13 19.94 -18.77 20.02
CA LYS A 13 20.54 -20.06 20.42
C LYS A 13 20.62 -20.25 21.94
N ASP A 14 20.93 -19.18 22.67
CA ASP A 14 21.09 -19.20 24.12
C ASP A 14 19.86 -18.64 24.87
N ASP A 15 18.81 -18.22 24.16
CA ASP A 15 17.57 -17.67 24.73
C ASP A 15 16.40 -18.67 24.55
N LEU A 16 16.35 -19.64 25.46
CA LEU A 16 15.30 -20.66 25.49
C LEU A 16 13.91 -20.08 25.79
N ILE A 17 13.84 -18.94 26.51
CA ILE A 17 12.56 -18.30 26.84
C ILE A 17 11.98 -17.69 25.57
N LEU A 18 12.80 -16.95 24.83
CA LEU A 18 12.41 -16.31 23.59
C LEU A 18 12.03 -17.32 22.51
N SER A 19 12.81 -18.39 22.36
CA SER A 19 12.50 -19.50 21.46
C SER A 19 11.13 -20.13 21.79
N LYS A 20 10.85 -20.41 23.07
CA LYS A 20 9.55 -20.95 23.50
C LYS A 20 8.40 -19.97 23.24
N ALA A 21 8.58 -18.69 23.56
CA ALA A 21 7.59 -17.66 23.32
C ALA A 21 7.24 -17.55 21.83
N PHE A 22 8.24 -17.64 20.97
CA PHE A 22 8.05 -17.66 19.52
C PHE A 22 7.25 -18.87 19.03
N PHE A 23 7.58 -20.09 19.45
CA PHE A 23 6.82 -21.27 19.04
C PHE A 23 5.39 -21.27 19.58
N LEU A 24 5.17 -20.77 20.79
CA LEU A 24 3.84 -20.54 21.35
C LEU A 24 3.07 -19.52 20.52
N TYR A 25 3.72 -18.41 20.18
CA TYR A 25 3.14 -17.38 19.32
C TYR A 25 2.75 -17.95 17.94
N LEU A 26 3.55 -18.85 17.36
CA LEU A 26 3.19 -19.52 16.10
C LEU A 26 2.15 -20.64 16.26
N LEU A 27 1.72 -20.95 17.49
CA LEU A 27 0.89 -22.12 17.81
C LEU A 27 1.50 -23.40 17.22
N PHE A 28 2.81 -23.56 17.35
CA PHE A 28 3.58 -24.66 16.75
C PHE A 28 4.29 -25.48 17.85
N PRO A 29 3.65 -26.53 18.37
CA PRO A 29 4.08 -27.19 19.61
C PRO A 29 5.36 -28.02 19.48
N ASN A 30 5.72 -28.45 18.26
CA ASN A 30 6.86 -29.33 18.02
C ASN A 30 8.23 -28.67 18.28
N GLN A 31 8.27 -27.33 18.38
CA GLN A 31 9.50 -26.54 18.62
C GLN A 31 10.65 -26.88 17.67
N ASN A 32 10.34 -27.39 16.49
CA ASN A 32 11.30 -27.71 15.45
C ASN A 32 11.37 -26.55 14.45
N TRP A 33 12.52 -25.88 14.38
CA TRP A 33 12.75 -24.74 13.50
C TRP A 33 12.65 -25.10 12.02
N ASP A 34 13.09 -26.29 11.63
CA ASP A 34 13.13 -26.72 10.22
C ASP A 34 11.74 -27.08 9.68
N GLU A 35 10.80 -27.39 10.56
CA GLU A 35 9.45 -27.83 10.20
C GLU A 35 8.41 -26.71 10.25
N ILE A 36 8.81 -25.48 10.64
CA ILE A 36 7.86 -24.38 10.74
C ILE A 36 7.29 -24.08 9.34
N PRO A 37 5.96 -24.16 9.15
CA PRO A 37 5.34 -23.78 7.89
C PRO A 37 5.59 -22.30 7.59
N PHE A 38 5.95 -21.98 6.34
CA PHE A 38 6.24 -20.59 5.95
C PHE A 38 5.06 -19.64 6.17
N GLY A 39 3.82 -20.09 6.03
CA GLY A 39 2.65 -19.28 6.36
C GLY A 39 2.61 -18.81 7.82
N LYS A 40 3.06 -19.64 8.77
CA LYS A 40 3.17 -19.26 10.18
C LYS A 40 4.32 -18.27 10.40
N LEU A 41 5.47 -18.51 9.76
CA LEU A 41 6.59 -17.56 9.79
C LEU A 41 6.21 -16.21 9.19
N TYR A 42 5.41 -16.21 8.13
CA TYR A 42 4.88 -15.02 7.51
C TYR A 42 4.01 -14.22 8.48
N ALA A 43 3.15 -14.87 9.25
CA ALA A 43 2.35 -14.21 10.30
C ALA A 43 3.24 -13.43 11.29
N PHE A 44 4.31 -14.06 11.80
CA PHE A 44 5.25 -13.36 12.67
C PHE A 44 5.95 -12.19 11.96
N TYR A 45 6.40 -12.42 10.73
CA TYR A 45 7.04 -11.40 9.91
C TYR A 45 6.13 -10.18 9.67
N THR A 46 4.83 -10.35 9.44
CA THR A 46 3.91 -9.22 9.20
C THR A 46 3.82 -8.30 10.42
N LYS A 47 3.86 -8.85 11.64
CA LYS A 47 3.95 -8.04 12.87
C LYS A 47 5.27 -7.30 13.01
N VAL A 48 6.40 -7.97 12.76
CA VAL A 48 7.73 -7.34 12.79
C VAL A 48 7.81 -6.18 11.79
N ARG A 49 7.30 -6.40 10.58
CA ARG A 49 7.20 -5.37 9.55
C ARG A 49 6.34 -4.19 10.00
N PHE A 50 5.19 -4.44 10.62
CA PHE A 50 4.31 -3.39 11.11
C PHE A 50 4.98 -2.53 12.19
N VAL A 51 5.63 -3.17 13.18
CA VAL A 51 6.38 -2.45 14.23
C VAL A 51 7.52 -1.63 13.61
N PHE A 52 8.28 -2.21 12.68
CA PHE A 52 9.31 -1.48 11.95
C PHE A 52 8.74 -0.25 11.22
N GLN A 53 7.63 -0.40 10.50
CA GLN A 53 7.00 0.69 9.80
C GLN A 53 6.56 1.81 10.75
N ASN A 54 5.91 1.48 11.86
CA ASN A 54 5.46 2.48 12.83
C ASN A 54 6.60 3.20 13.55
N HIS A 55 7.70 2.49 13.80
CA HIS A 55 8.85 3.07 14.50
C HIS A 55 9.66 3.99 13.59
N PHE A 56 9.95 3.52 12.38
CA PHE A 56 10.91 4.16 11.48
C PHE A 56 10.28 4.99 10.37
N PHE A 57 8.97 4.92 10.15
CA PHE A 57 8.30 5.73 9.13
C PHE A 57 7.21 6.60 9.74
N ARG A 58 7.40 7.93 9.65
CA ARG A 58 6.42 8.94 10.07
C ARG A 58 6.18 9.90 8.92
N ASP A 59 4.91 10.16 8.60
CA ASP A 59 4.48 11.05 7.52
C ASP A 59 5.13 10.74 6.15
N GLY A 60 5.36 9.44 5.88
CA GLY A 60 5.98 8.97 4.64
C GLY A 60 7.49 9.21 4.53
N ASN A 61 8.15 9.64 5.61
CA ASN A 61 9.59 9.80 5.67
C ASN A 61 10.21 8.74 6.59
N PHE A 62 11.39 8.26 6.22
CA PHE A 62 12.21 7.44 7.10
C PHE A 62 12.81 8.34 8.19
N VAL A 63 12.45 8.05 9.43
CA VAL A 63 12.89 8.78 10.62
C VAL A 63 13.58 7.75 11.52
N ALA A 64 14.90 7.71 11.44
CA ALA A 64 15.74 6.89 12.29
C ALA A 64 16.92 7.72 12.79
N ASP A 65 17.23 7.62 14.07
CA ASP A 65 18.52 8.02 14.61
C ASP A 65 19.41 6.78 14.84
N LEU A 66 20.65 6.99 15.26
CA LEU A 66 21.58 5.89 15.53
C LEU A 66 21.08 4.95 16.64
N GLU A 67 20.42 5.50 17.67
CA GLU A 67 19.88 4.73 18.80
C GLU A 67 18.72 3.83 18.37
N SER A 68 17.98 4.22 17.32
CA SER A 68 16.89 3.42 16.76
C SER A 68 17.37 2.06 16.22
N PHE A 69 18.64 1.93 15.82
CA PHE A 69 19.20 0.66 15.32
C PHE A 69 19.52 -0.35 16.43
N ASP A 70 19.54 0.07 17.69
CA ASP A 70 19.71 -0.83 18.84
C ASP A 70 18.40 -1.58 19.18
N MET A 71 17.28 -1.24 18.52
CA MET A 71 15.98 -1.86 18.74
C MET A 71 15.94 -3.32 18.26
N ASN A 72 15.55 -4.23 19.15
CA ASN A 72 15.34 -5.64 18.80
C ASN A 72 13.87 -5.91 18.48
N LEU A 73 13.47 -5.56 17.26
CA LEU A 73 12.09 -5.65 16.77
C LEU A 73 11.45 -7.04 16.96
N PHE A 74 12.23 -8.11 16.81
CA PHE A 74 11.71 -9.46 16.98
C PHE A 74 11.34 -9.76 18.44
N ILE A 75 12.18 -9.33 19.38
CA ILE A 75 11.90 -9.45 20.82
C ILE A 75 10.72 -8.56 21.20
N ASP A 76 10.67 -7.34 20.68
CA ASP A 76 9.65 -6.37 21.03
C ASP A 76 8.26 -6.83 20.57
N VAL A 77 8.15 -7.39 19.35
CA VAL A 77 6.91 -8.03 18.88
C VAL A 77 6.48 -9.14 19.83
N LEU A 78 7.39 -10.03 20.23
CA LEU A 78 7.03 -11.13 21.13
C LEU A 78 6.60 -10.61 22.50
N LYS A 79 7.29 -9.62 23.07
CA LYS A 79 6.89 -9.02 24.35
C LYS A 79 5.50 -8.37 24.27
N GLU A 80 5.25 -7.61 23.22
CA GLU A 80 4.00 -6.87 23.06
C GLU A 80 2.82 -7.81 22.76
N GLU A 81 2.97 -8.68 21.76
CA GLU A 81 1.87 -9.52 21.28
C GLU A 81 1.56 -10.68 22.24
N TYR A 82 2.56 -11.22 22.93
CA TYR A 82 2.34 -12.31 23.89
C TYR A 82 1.43 -11.90 25.06
N SER A 83 1.51 -10.64 25.50
CA SER A 83 0.65 -10.10 26.56
C SER A 83 -0.83 -9.98 26.15
N LYS A 84 -1.11 -9.96 24.84
CA LYS A 84 -2.44 -9.77 24.25
C LYS A 84 -3.02 -11.07 23.68
N LEU A 85 -2.32 -12.19 23.85
CA LEU A 85 -2.60 -13.43 23.14
C LEU A 85 -3.84 -14.11 23.71
N GLU A 86 -4.92 -14.07 22.94
CA GLU A 86 -6.11 -14.89 23.13
C GLU A 86 -6.08 -16.03 22.10
N ILE A 87 -6.10 -17.29 22.57
CA ILE A 87 -5.72 -18.45 21.75
C ILE A 87 -6.62 -18.63 20.52
N GLU A 88 -7.95 -18.51 20.66
CA GLU A 88 -8.88 -18.78 19.56
C GLU A 88 -8.84 -17.68 18.49
N SER A 89 -8.82 -16.41 18.89
CA SER A 89 -8.69 -15.28 17.96
C SER A 89 -7.33 -15.28 17.26
N HIS A 90 -6.27 -15.60 18.01
CA HIS A 90 -4.92 -15.72 17.46
C HIS A 90 -4.79 -16.88 16.47
N LYS A 91 -5.43 -18.02 16.74
CA LYS A 91 -5.46 -19.17 15.83
C LYS A 91 -6.12 -18.82 14.50
N ALA A 92 -7.26 -18.12 14.53
CA ALA A 92 -7.91 -17.63 13.32
C ALA A 92 -7.02 -16.65 12.56
N TRP A 93 -6.34 -15.74 13.27
CA TRP A 93 -5.42 -14.79 12.65
C TRP A 93 -4.22 -15.48 11.99
N VAL A 94 -3.53 -16.40 12.67
CA VAL A 94 -2.40 -17.16 12.10
C VAL A 94 -2.84 -17.95 10.86
N GLN A 95 -4.03 -18.56 10.89
CA GLN A 95 -4.58 -19.26 9.73
C GLN A 95 -4.81 -18.31 8.54
N ASN A 96 -5.43 -17.16 8.77
CA ASN A 96 -5.65 -16.14 7.74
C ASN A 96 -4.32 -15.64 7.13
N GLN A 97 -3.29 -15.44 7.95
CA GLN A 97 -1.96 -15.05 7.48
C GLN A 97 -1.28 -16.16 6.67
N ALA A 98 -1.46 -17.41 7.07
CA ALA A 98 -0.93 -18.54 6.32
C ALA A 98 -1.61 -18.68 4.95
N GLU A 99 -2.94 -18.55 4.88
CA GLU A 99 -3.68 -18.53 3.62
C GLU A 99 -3.23 -17.38 2.71
N GLU A 100 -3.08 -16.19 3.27
CA GLU A 100 -2.54 -15.03 2.55
C GLU A 100 -1.14 -15.29 1.99
N TYR A 101 -0.25 -15.91 2.76
CA TYR A 101 1.09 -16.30 2.30
C TYR A 101 1.02 -17.27 1.11
N PHE A 102 0.18 -18.31 1.19
CA PHE A 102 0.03 -19.27 0.09
C PHE A 102 -0.51 -18.60 -1.17
N LEU A 103 -1.43 -17.62 -1.03
CA LEU A 103 -1.87 -16.81 -2.16
C LEU A 103 -0.69 -16.04 -2.77
N PHE A 104 0.14 -15.38 -1.94
CA PHE A 104 1.34 -14.68 -2.41
C PHE A 104 2.32 -15.57 -3.17
N GLU A 105 2.61 -16.78 -2.69
CA GLU A 105 3.45 -17.74 -3.39
C GLU A 105 2.83 -18.18 -4.72
N SER A 106 1.51 -18.41 -4.73
CA SER A 106 0.77 -18.82 -5.92
C SER A 106 0.73 -17.73 -7.00
N LEU A 107 0.94 -16.46 -6.65
CA LEU A 107 0.88 -15.36 -7.61
C LEU A 107 1.87 -15.54 -8.77
N GLY A 108 2.98 -16.25 -8.56
CA GLY A 108 4.00 -16.51 -9.58
C GLY A 108 3.54 -17.45 -10.69
N SER A 109 2.62 -18.37 -10.38
CA SER A 109 2.19 -19.46 -11.26
C SER A 109 0.71 -19.40 -11.65
N ALA A 110 -0.10 -18.65 -10.90
CA ALA A 110 -1.52 -18.50 -11.16
C ALA A 110 -1.78 -17.78 -12.49
N SER A 111 -2.81 -18.22 -13.21
CA SER A 111 -3.28 -17.55 -14.42
C SER A 111 -3.93 -16.20 -14.10
N GLU A 112 -3.99 -15.30 -15.08
CA GLU A 112 -4.60 -13.97 -14.88
C GLU A 112 -6.04 -14.03 -14.36
N LYS A 113 -6.83 -15.01 -14.82
CA LYS A 113 -8.22 -15.19 -14.37
C LYS A 113 -8.31 -15.65 -12.92
N GLU A 114 -7.42 -16.54 -12.49
CA GLU A 114 -7.37 -16.99 -11.09
C GLU A 114 -6.91 -15.87 -10.17
N LEU A 115 -5.92 -15.08 -10.59
CA LEU A 115 -5.43 -13.92 -9.85
C LEU A 115 -6.54 -12.94 -9.51
N VAL A 116 -7.44 -12.66 -10.44
CA VAL A 116 -8.58 -11.75 -10.22
C VAL A 116 -9.54 -12.28 -9.15
N THR A 117 -9.73 -13.59 -9.06
CA THR A 117 -10.62 -14.18 -8.04
C THR A 117 -10.09 -14.06 -6.61
N PHE A 118 -8.79 -13.75 -6.45
CA PHE A 118 -8.17 -13.54 -5.13
C PHE A 118 -8.31 -12.11 -4.62
N LEU A 119 -8.80 -11.18 -5.45
CA LEU A 119 -9.09 -9.81 -5.03
C LEU A 119 -10.20 -9.81 -3.98
N LYS A 120 -9.96 -9.13 -2.84
CA LYS A 120 -10.92 -9.06 -1.74
C LYS A 120 -10.83 -7.74 -0.96
N PRO A 121 -11.95 -7.23 -0.43
CA PRO A 121 -11.93 -6.05 0.43
C PRO A 121 -11.10 -6.29 1.69
N GLY A 122 -10.48 -5.22 2.21
CA GLY A 122 -9.68 -5.26 3.44
C GLY A 122 -8.30 -5.92 3.31
N ASN A 123 -7.85 -6.25 2.09
CA ASN A 123 -6.48 -6.75 1.86
C ASN A 123 -5.78 -5.96 0.74
N LEU A 124 -5.50 -4.69 1.02
CA LEU A 124 -4.83 -3.78 0.09
C LEU A 124 -3.48 -4.32 -0.40
N SER A 125 -2.68 -4.92 0.49
CA SER A 125 -1.34 -5.42 0.13
C SER A 125 -1.39 -6.52 -0.93
N LEU A 126 -2.29 -7.50 -0.75
CA LEU A 126 -2.50 -8.57 -1.73
C LEU A 126 -3.09 -8.01 -3.02
N ASN A 127 -4.11 -7.15 -2.91
CA ASN A 127 -4.76 -6.53 -4.05
C ASN A 127 -3.77 -5.74 -4.92
N LEU A 128 -2.91 -4.90 -4.32
CA LEU A 128 -1.87 -4.16 -5.05
C LEU A 128 -0.89 -5.11 -5.75
N SER A 129 -0.51 -6.20 -5.09
CA SER A 129 0.41 -7.19 -5.66
C SER A 129 -0.22 -7.91 -6.86
N ILE A 130 -1.48 -8.32 -6.76
CA ILE A 130 -2.25 -8.90 -7.86
C ILE A 130 -2.35 -7.91 -9.02
N VAL A 131 -2.83 -6.69 -8.76
CA VAL A 131 -3.04 -5.70 -9.84
C VAL A 131 -1.73 -5.35 -10.51
N SER A 132 -0.63 -5.21 -9.76
CA SER A 132 0.68 -4.91 -10.34
C SER A 132 1.10 -5.92 -11.42
N LYS A 133 0.75 -7.21 -11.26
CA LYS A 133 0.99 -8.27 -12.25
C LYS A 133 0.03 -8.16 -13.43
N LEU A 134 -1.23 -7.83 -13.15
CA LEU A 134 -2.30 -7.75 -14.15
C LEU A 134 -2.30 -6.43 -14.94
N LEU A 135 -1.46 -5.44 -14.59
CA LEU A 135 -1.42 -4.13 -15.24
C LEU A 135 -1.22 -4.19 -16.76
N ARG A 136 -0.45 -5.17 -17.26
CA ARG A 136 -0.24 -5.34 -18.72
C ARG A 136 -1.51 -5.75 -19.47
N SER A 137 -2.42 -6.40 -18.75
CA SER A 137 -3.71 -6.89 -19.24
C SER A 137 -4.87 -6.05 -18.69
N SER A 138 -4.60 -4.79 -18.31
CA SER A 138 -5.57 -3.90 -17.63
C SER A 138 -6.90 -3.73 -18.37
N LYS A 139 -6.88 -3.81 -19.72
CA LYS A 139 -8.09 -3.76 -20.55
C LYS A 139 -9.07 -4.89 -20.27
N ASN A 140 -8.58 -6.05 -19.84
CA ASN A 140 -9.41 -7.23 -19.59
C ASN A 140 -10.06 -7.19 -18.20
N PHE A 141 -9.53 -6.37 -17.28
CA PHE A 141 -9.86 -6.40 -15.85
C PHE A 141 -10.19 -5.01 -15.29
N SER A 142 -10.63 -4.08 -16.14
CA SER A 142 -10.84 -2.69 -15.77
C SER A 142 -11.90 -2.54 -14.67
N LYS A 143 -12.96 -3.35 -14.73
CA LYS A 143 -14.06 -3.32 -13.76
C LYS A 143 -13.57 -3.74 -12.39
N GLU A 144 -12.81 -4.83 -12.34
CA GLU A 144 -12.25 -5.37 -11.10
C GLU A 144 -11.26 -4.38 -10.50
N PHE A 145 -10.41 -3.73 -11.30
CA PHE A 145 -9.51 -2.70 -10.82
C PHE A 145 -10.25 -1.47 -10.27
N LEU A 146 -11.27 -0.99 -10.98
CA LEU A 146 -12.06 0.14 -10.47
C LEU A 146 -12.82 -0.22 -9.19
N GLN A 147 -13.28 -1.46 -9.06
CA GLN A 147 -13.93 -1.95 -7.84
C GLN A 147 -13.01 -1.90 -6.62
N LEU A 148 -11.69 -2.09 -6.79
CA LEU A 148 -10.73 -1.95 -5.68
C LEU A 148 -10.74 -0.55 -5.06
N LEU A 149 -10.98 0.49 -5.86
CA LEU A 149 -11.10 1.86 -5.33
C LEU A 149 -12.33 2.00 -4.44
N GLU A 150 -13.40 1.27 -4.73
CA GLU A 150 -14.66 1.31 -3.96
C GLU A 150 -14.56 0.54 -2.63
N TRP A 151 -13.59 -0.36 -2.49
CA TRP A 151 -13.36 -1.11 -1.25
C TRP A 151 -12.59 -0.34 -0.19
N GLU A 152 -11.83 0.68 -0.59
CA GLU A 152 -10.99 1.45 0.31
C GLU A 152 -11.70 2.74 0.73
N THR A 153 -11.61 3.08 2.01
CA THR A 153 -12.21 4.31 2.58
C THR A 153 -11.17 5.34 2.99
N GLU A 154 -9.93 4.91 3.23
CA GLU A 154 -8.84 5.77 3.66
C GLU A 154 -8.11 6.39 2.46
N GLU A 155 -7.87 7.70 2.48
CA GLU A 155 -7.17 8.41 1.40
C GLU A 155 -5.80 7.82 1.09
N ALA A 156 -5.07 7.38 2.13
CA ALA A 156 -3.75 6.78 1.99
C ALA A 156 -3.79 5.44 1.24
N SER A 157 -4.83 4.62 1.46
CA SER A 157 -5.05 3.36 0.76
C SER A 157 -5.42 3.60 -0.70
N ILE A 158 -6.39 4.48 -0.93
CA ILE A 158 -6.84 4.86 -2.28
C ILE A 158 -5.67 5.45 -3.09
N PHE A 159 -4.86 6.31 -2.48
CA PHE A 159 -3.72 6.92 -3.14
C PHE A 159 -2.67 5.91 -3.63
N GLN A 160 -2.45 4.83 -2.88
CA GLN A 160 -1.55 3.75 -3.33
C GLN A 160 -2.07 3.06 -4.60
N ILE A 161 -3.39 2.83 -4.68
CA ILE A 161 -4.04 2.27 -5.87
C ILE A 161 -3.92 3.24 -7.04
N LEU A 162 -4.25 4.52 -6.83
CA LEU A 162 -4.19 5.55 -7.87
C LEU A 162 -2.77 5.72 -8.43
N LYS A 163 -1.73 5.66 -7.58
CA LYS A 163 -0.33 5.69 -8.03
C LYS A 163 0.03 4.52 -8.94
N LEU A 164 -0.57 3.35 -8.71
CA LEU A 164 -0.34 2.17 -9.54
C LEU A 164 -1.07 2.30 -10.89
N TYR A 165 -2.27 2.90 -10.90
CA TYR A 165 -3.14 2.94 -12.09
C TYR A 165 -2.79 4.08 -13.03
N TYR A 166 -2.47 5.26 -12.48
CA TYR A 166 -2.27 6.48 -13.25
C TYR A 166 -1.19 6.39 -14.35
N PRO A 167 -0.06 5.66 -14.16
CA PRO A 167 0.93 5.46 -15.23
C PRO A 167 0.42 4.63 -16.41
N ASN A 168 -0.65 3.83 -16.25
CA ASN A 168 -1.22 3.02 -17.32
C ASN A 168 -2.21 3.87 -18.14
N GLU A 169 -1.92 4.14 -19.42
CA GLU A 169 -2.74 5.03 -20.26
C GLU A 169 -4.22 4.61 -20.34
N PHE A 170 -4.50 3.31 -20.38
CA PHE A 170 -5.88 2.83 -20.44
C PHE A 170 -6.60 3.08 -19.10
N LEU A 171 -6.01 2.70 -17.98
CA LEU A 171 -6.63 2.93 -16.66
C LEU A 171 -6.73 4.42 -16.34
N LYS A 172 -5.78 5.24 -16.79
CA LYS A 172 -5.85 6.70 -16.65
C LYS A 172 -7.13 7.27 -17.28
N GLU A 173 -7.53 6.78 -18.46
CA GLU A 173 -8.77 7.21 -19.12
C GLU A 173 -10.04 6.71 -18.41
N GLU A 174 -9.97 5.52 -17.80
CA GLU A 174 -11.05 4.96 -16.96
C GLU A 174 -11.19 5.76 -15.66
N LEU A 175 -10.08 6.10 -14.99
CA LEU A 175 -10.06 6.90 -13.77
C LEU A 175 -10.71 8.27 -13.98
N LEU A 176 -10.47 8.92 -15.12
CA LEU A 176 -11.06 10.23 -15.44
C LEU A 176 -12.60 10.21 -15.50
N GLN A 177 -13.23 9.04 -15.53
CA GLN A 177 -14.68 8.86 -15.51
C GLN A 177 -15.18 8.25 -14.19
N ASN A 178 -14.28 7.85 -13.30
CA ASN A 178 -14.60 7.19 -12.05
C ASN A 178 -14.91 8.20 -10.93
N SER A 179 -16.04 8.02 -10.25
CA SER A 179 -16.50 8.93 -9.18
C SER A 179 -15.61 8.91 -7.94
N VAL A 180 -15.08 7.75 -7.55
CA VAL A 180 -14.15 7.66 -6.41
C VAL A 180 -12.89 8.47 -6.69
N PHE A 181 -12.33 8.35 -7.91
CA PHE A 181 -11.19 9.18 -8.31
C PHE A 181 -11.51 10.67 -8.26
N HIS A 182 -12.71 11.08 -8.71
CA HIS A 182 -13.13 12.49 -8.65
C HIS A 182 -13.17 13.02 -7.21
N THR A 183 -13.69 12.23 -6.27
CA THR A 183 -13.74 12.59 -4.84
C THR A 183 -12.33 12.79 -4.25
N HIS A 184 -11.36 11.98 -4.67
CA HIS A 184 -9.98 12.04 -4.16
C HIS A 184 -9.03 12.83 -5.07
N LEU A 185 -9.54 13.58 -6.05
CA LEU A 185 -8.72 14.19 -7.09
C LEU A 185 -7.81 15.29 -6.54
N SER A 186 -8.31 16.13 -5.63
CA SER A 186 -7.52 17.20 -5.00
C SER A 186 -6.35 16.62 -4.19
N PHE A 187 -6.64 15.60 -3.38
CA PHE A 187 -5.62 14.85 -2.63
C PHE A 187 -4.57 14.24 -3.58
N PHE A 188 -5.01 13.59 -4.65
CA PHE A 188 -4.10 12.99 -5.63
C PHE A 188 -3.18 14.03 -6.28
N ILE A 189 -3.72 15.17 -6.73
CA ILE A 189 -2.94 16.25 -7.35
C ILE A 189 -1.86 16.80 -6.42
N ARG A 190 -2.18 16.97 -5.14
CA ARG A 190 -1.25 17.51 -4.14
C ARG A 190 -0.13 16.54 -3.78
N ASN A 191 -0.42 15.25 -3.76
CA ASN A 191 0.49 14.24 -3.21
C ASN A 191 1.24 13.43 -4.29
N TYR A 192 0.79 13.43 -5.54
CA TYR A 192 1.46 12.70 -6.62
C TYR A 192 2.78 13.37 -7.03
N LYS A 193 3.90 12.78 -6.61
CA LYS A 193 5.26 13.33 -6.84
C LYS A 193 5.85 13.04 -8.22
N GLY A 194 5.13 12.38 -9.13
CA GLY A 194 5.66 12.04 -10.46
C GLY A 194 5.82 13.24 -11.40
N VAL A 195 5.08 14.33 -11.13
CA VAL A 195 5.12 15.62 -11.83
C VAL A 195 4.73 16.71 -10.83
N SER A 196 4.92 17.99 -11.17
CA SER A 196 4.44 19.07 -10.30
C SER A 196 2.90 19.07 -10.21
N SER A 197 2.34 19.43 -9.04
CA SER A 197 0.88 19.53 -8.85
C SER A 197 0.23 20.46 -9.88
N ARG A 198 0.92 21.51 -10.31
CA ARG A 198 0.48 22.46 -11.33
C ARG A 198 0.33 21.82 -12.71
N GLU A 199 1.33 21.08 -13.14
CA GLU A 199 1.31 20.37 -14.43
C GLU A 199 0.27 19.25 -14.43
N LEU A 200 0.18 18.52 -13.32
CA LEU A 200 -0.79 17.45 -13.13
C LEU A 200 -2.22 17.97 -13.19
N ALA A 201 -2.53 19.01 -12.42
CA ALA A 201 -3.84 19.65 -12.40
C ALA A 201 -4.23 20.17 -13.79
N LYS A 202 -3.30 20.85 -14.48
CA LYS A 202 -3.53 21.35 -15.85
C LYS A 202 -3.85 20.23 -16.83
N PHE A 203 -3.10 19.12 -16.79
CA PHE A 203 -3.36 17.97 -17.65
C PHE A 203 -4.73 17.35 -17.35
N ILE A 204 -5.02 17.05 -16.08
CA ILE A 204 -6.27 16.41 -15.69
C ILE A 204 -7.48 17.30 -16.00
N PHE A 205 -7.42 18.61 -15.69
CA PHE A 205 -8.52 19.52 -15.98
C PHE A 205 -8.77 19.70 -17.47
N SER A 206 -7.72 19.68 -18.31
CA SER A 206 -7.90 19.65 -19.76
C SER A 206 -8.72 18.43 -20.18
N LYS A 207 -8.38 17.25 -19.64
CA LYS A 207 -9.08 16.00 -19.93
C LYS A 207 -10.51 15.94 -19.39
N LEU A 208 -10.75 16.44 -18.18
CA LEU A 208 -12.09 16.53 -17.62
C LEU A 208 -12.96 17.51 -18.42
N LYS A 209 -12.40 18.61 -18.93
CA LYS A 209 -13.10 19.54 -19.82
C LYS A 209 -13.48 18.90 -21.15
N GLU A 210 -12.57 18.13 -21.76
CA GLU A 210 -12.86 17.34 -22.98
C GLU A 210 -14.04 16.37 -22.75
N LYS A 211 -14.13 15.79 -21.54
CA LYS A 211 -15.20 14.89 -21.12
C LYS A 211 -16.45 15.59 -20.54
N GLN A 212 -16.51 16.93 -20.60
CA GLN A 212 -17.64 17.74 -20.08
C GLN A 212 -17.89 17.63 -18.56
N ASN A 213 -16.89 17.21 -17.78
CA ASN A 213 -16.96 17.05 -16.32
C ASN A 213 -16.55 18.34 -15.58
N SER A 214 -17.15 19.47 -15.95
CA SER A 214 -16.80 20.78 -15.37
C SER A 214 -17.08 20.88 -13.87
N LEU A 215 -18.10 20.17 -13.37
CA LEU A 215 -18.44 20.15 -11.93
C LEU A 215 -17.28 19.59 -11.09
N VAL A 216 -16.67 18.50 -11.55
CA VAL A 216 -15.52 17.87 -10.86
C VAL A 216 -14.36 18.84 -10.75
N ILE A 217 -14.10 19.62 -11.81
CA ILE A 217 -13.07 20.66 -11.79
C ILE A 217 -13.38 21.70 -10.71
N VAL A 218 -14.62 22.20 -10.67
CA VAL A 218 -15.06 23.24 -9.70
C VAL A 218 -14.98 22.73 -8.26
N GLU A 219 -15.32 21.48 -8.00
CA GLU A 219 -15.17 20.90 -6.66
C GLU A 219 -13.70 20.74 -6.30
N THR A 220 -12.88 20.22 -7.21
CA THR A 220 -11.45 19.96 -6.96
C THR A 220 -10.66 21.24 -6.65
N ILE A 221 -10.93 22.35 -7.36
CA ILE A 221 -10.16 23.60 -7.20
C ILE A 221 -10.32 24.22 -5.82
N LYS A 222 -11.40 23.92 -5.07
CA LYS A 222 -11.62 24.48 -3.73
C LYS A 222 -10.54 24.06 -2.73
N ASP A 223 -9.92 22.91 -2.99
CA ASP A 223 -8.94 22.28 -2.10
C ASP A 223 -7.49 22.36 -2.63
N LEU A 224 -7.27 23.06 -3.75
CA LEU A 224 -5.95 23.28 -4.35
C LEU A 224 -5.37 24.63 -3.94
N ASP A 225 -4.04 24.75 -3.99
CA ASP A 225 -3.37 26.01 -3.74
C ASP A 225 -3.67 27.05 -4.84
N PRO A 226 -3.77 28.35 -4.49
CA PRO A 226 -4.08 29.40 -5.46
C PRO A 226 -3.14 29.45 -6.68
N ASP A 227 -1.86 29.15 -6.48
CA ASP A 227 -0.87 29.12 -7.57
C ASP A 227 -1.19 28.04 -8.60
N THR A 228 -1.54 26.83 -8.14
CA THR A 228 -1.99 25.72 -8.99
C THR A 228 -3.25 26.10 -9.77
N ILE A 229 -4.23 26.73 -9.11
CA ILE A 229 -5.46 27.20 -9.76
C ILE A 229 -5.15 28.21 -10.87
N ILE A 230 -4.35 29.25 -10.55
CA ILE A 230 -3.97 30.29 -11.53
C ILE A 230 -3.27 29.65 -12.73
N TYR A 231 -2.34 28.72 -12.51
CA TYR A 231 -1.61 28.05 -13.57
C TYR A 231 -2.51 27.21 -14.50
N CYS A 232 -3.58 26.62 -13.98
CA CYS A 232 -4.52 25.82 -14.76
C CYS A 232 -5.36 26.67 -15.74
N PHE A 233 -5.76 27.88 -15.33
CA PHE A 233 -6.69 28.72 -16.13
C PHE A 233 -6.01 29.88 -16.86
N PHE A 234 -4.85 30.33 -16.38
CA PHE A 234 -4.06 31.38 -16.99
C PHE A 234 -2.73 30.77 -17.47
N PRO A 235 -2.60 30.43 -18.77
CA PRO A 235 -1.31 30.02 -19.28
C PRO A 235 -0.35 31.18 -19.07
N PHE A 236 0.71 30.96 -18.30
CA PHE A 236 1.78 31.94 -18.11
C PHE A 236 2.40 32.24 -19.48
N THR A 237 1.88 33.24 -20.17
CA THR A 237 2.46 33.79 -21.40
C THR A 237 3.60 34.68 -20.95
N GLY A 238 4.77 34.09 -20.73
CA GLY A 238 5.97 34.83 -20.32
C GLY A 238 6.35 35.91 -21.33
N ARG A 239 5.80 37.12 -21.15
CA ARG A 239 6.33 38.41 -21.64
C ARG A 239 5.68 39.62 -20.97
N PHE A 240 5.44 39.59 -19.66
CA PHE A 240 5.35 40.84 -18.89
C PHE A 240 6.77 41.28 -18.49
N LYS A 241 7.46 41.96 -19.41
CA LYS A 241 8.56 42.85 -19.00
C LYS A 241 7.89 44.06 -18.33
N MET A 242 7.82 44.07 -16.99
CA MET A 242 7.71 45.34 -16.28
C MET A 242 8.96 46.14 -16.58
N LYS A 243 8.84 47.14 -17.46
CA LYS A 243 9.74 48.29 -17.42
C LYS A 243 9.37 49.07 -16.18
N ILE A 244 10.21 48.97 -15.15
CA ILE A 244 10.27 49.99 -14.11
C ILE A 244 10.80 51.24 -14.82
N VAL A 245 9.99 52.30 -14.82
CA VAL A 245 10.39 53.66 -15.19
C VAL A 245 10.90 54.35 -13.94
#